data_AF-A0A2G6F0B0-F1
#
_entry.id   AF-A0A2G6F0B0-F1
#
_cell.length_a   1.000
_cell.length_b   1.000
_cell.length_c   1.000
_cell.angle_alpha   90.00
_cell.angle_beta   90.00
_cell.angle_gamma   90.00
#
_symmetry.space_group_name_H-M   'P 1'
#
loop_
_entity.id
_entity.type
_entity.pdbx_description
1 polymer ?
#
loop_
_entity_poly.entity_id
_entity_poly.type
_entity_poly.pdbx_seq_one_letter_code
_entity_poly.pdbx_strand_id
1 'polypeptide(L)'
;MKKFFYLFALFFAPLVTFASEADLVIPDSVKDESILYWGFLITLLGMGFGLYQFVKVKKLRAHQSMLDVAQVIYETGKTYLVQQGKFLALLFVFIGAAVAFYFGYLSEANFGFTGVLMILAWTVLGILGSYSVAWFGIRMNTLANSRMAFTSLERKPIKLLNIPLNAGMSIGVVLISLELIMMLIILMFVPGEYAGASFIGFAIGESLGASALRIAGGIFTKIADIGSDLMKVIFKIGEDDPRNPGTIADCVGDNAGDSVGPTADGFETYGVTGVALISF
;
A
#
# COMPACT_ATOMS: atom_id res chain seq x y z
N MET A 1 45.60 -8.42 28.50
CA MET A 1 45.61 -8.79 27.06
C MET A 1 44.56 -9.84 26.70
N LYS A 2 44.52 -11.03 27.33
CA LYS A 2 43.51 -12.07 27.00
C LYS A 2 42.04 -11.63 27.15
N LYS A 3 41.68 -10.90 28.22
CA LYS A 3 40.31 -10.35 28.41
C LYS A 3 39.88 -9.36 27.33
N PHE A 4 40.81 -8.55 26.81
CA PHE A 4 40.53 -7.60 25.73
C PHE A 4 40.30 -8.33 24.40
N PHE A 5 41.01 -9.44 24.18
CA PHE A 5 40.84 -10.31 23.02
C PHE A 5 39.49 -11.05 23.03
N TYR A 6 39.03 -11.53 24.19
CA TYR A 6 37.70 -12.14 24.31
C TYR A 6 36.56 -11.13 24.11
N LEU A 7 36.70 -9.90 24.62
CA LEU A 7 35.74 -8.81 24.37
C LEU A 7 35.72 -8.37 22.91
N PHE A 8 36.89 -8.32 22.26
CA PHE A 8 37.01 -8.03 20.82
C PHE A 8 36.41 -9.17 19.98
N ALA A 9 36.64 -10.43 20.35
CA ALA A 9 36.02 -11.58 19.70
C ALA A 9 34.50 -11.64 19.90
N LEU A 10 33.96 -11.22 21.04
CA LEU A 10 32.51 -11.10 21.28
C LEU A 10 31.87 -9.97 20.46
N PHE A 11 32.57 -8.85 20.25
CA PHE A 11 32.11 -7.76 19.39
C PHE A 11 32.08 -8.13 17.91
N PHE A 12 32.97 -9.03 17.47
CA PHE A 12 33.03 -9.54 16.10
C PHE A 12 32.32 -10.88 15.91
N ALA A 13 31.87 -11.56 16.97
CA ALA A 13 31.11 -12.81 16.88
C ALA A 13 29.83 -12.71 16.02
N PRO A 14 29.02 -11.62 16.06
CA PRO A 14 27.88 -11.48 15.17
C PRO A 14 28.25 -11.20 13.70
N LEU A 15 29.51 -10.87 13.39
CA LEU A 15 30.01 -10.75 12.01
C LEU A 15 30.35 -12.11 11.38
N VAL A 16 30.37 -13.20 12.17
CA VAL A 16 30.76 -14.54 11.73
C VAL A 16 29.54 -15.45 11.52
N THR A 17 28.34 -15.01 11.95
CA THR A 17 27.10 -15.74 11.73
C THR A 17 26.53 -15.41 10.35
N PHE A 18 26.70 -16.32 9.39
CA PHE A 18 25.99 -16.33 8.11
C PHE A 18 24.55 -16.83 8.32
N ALA A 19 23.71 -16.03 8.98
CA ALA A 19 22.29 -16.31 9.11
C ALA A 19 21.53 -15.24 8.33
N SER A 20 20.78 -15.66 7.31
CA SER A 20 19.89 -14.79 6.55
C SER A 20 18.51 -14.77 7.20
N GLU A 21 17.77 -13.67 7.09
CA GLU A 21 16.34 -13.61 7.45
C GLU A 21 15.53 -14.68 6.70
N ALA A 22 16.03 -15.11 5.53
CA ALA A 22 15.46 -16.21 4.76
C ALA A 22 15.52 -17.57 5.48
N ASP A 23 16.48 -17.76 6.38
CA ASP A 23 16.69 -19.03 7.10
C ASP A 23 15.82 -19.13 8.37
N LEU A 24 14.94 -18.14 8.60
CA LEU A 24 14.04 -18.11 9.74
C LEU A 24 12.99 -19.22 9.62
N VAL A 25 13.13 -20.23 10.47
CA VAL A 25 12.11 -21.27 10.65
C VAL A 25 11.14 -20.83 11.75
N ILE A 26 9.90 -20.53 11.37
CA ILE A 26 8.86 -20.17 12.33
C ILE A 26 8.39 -21.45 13.05
N PRO A 27 8.41 -21.51 14.40
CA PRO A 27 7.95 -22.69 15.12
C PRO A 27 6.47 -22.98 14.85
N ASP A 28 6.13 -24.24 14.54
CA ASP A 28 4.74 -24.63 14.30
C ASP A 28 3.85 -24.45 15.54
N SER A 29 4.42 -24.35 16.75
CA SER A 29 3.68 -24.05 17.98
C SER A 29 2.94 -22.71 17.94
N VAL A 30 3.37 -21.78 17.08
CA VAL A 30 2.67 -20.50 16.86
C VAL A 30 1.25 -20.74 16.33
N LYS A 31 1.01 -21.83 15.59
CA LYS A 31 -0.31 -22.15 15.02
C LYS A 31 -1.33 -22.60 16.07
N ASP A 32 -0.86 -23.03 17.23
CA ASP A 32 -1.68 -23.45 18.37
C ASP A 32 -2.09 -22.25 19.27
N GLU A 33 -1.53 -21.06 19.02
CA GLU A 33 -1.83 -19.86 19.79
C GLU A 33 -3.21 -19.30 19.47
N SER A 34 -4.18 -19.61 20.34
CA SER A 34 -5.57 -19.16 20.23
C SER A 34 -5.74 -17.63 20.08
N ILE A 35 -4.77 -16.85 20.57
CA ILE A 35 -4.75 -15.38 20.47
C ILE A 35 -4.64 -14.90 19.01
N LEU A 36 -3.93 -15.62 18.14
CA LEU A 36 -3.75 -15.22 16.75
C LEU A 36 -5.04 -15.38 15.93
N TYR A 37 -5.90 -16.34 16.28
CA TYR A 37 -7.23 -16.48 15.69
C TYR A 37 -8.14 -15.29 16.06
N TRP A 38 -8.01 -14.73 17.27
CA TRP A 38 -8.68 -13.47 17.61
C TRP A 38 -8.18 -12.29 16.77
N GLY A 39 -6.92 -12.32 16.32
CA GLY A 39 -6.37 -11.36 15.37
C GLY A 39 -7.15 -11.30 14.06
N PHE A 40 -7.57 -12.44 13.50
CA PHE A 40 -8.45 -12.48 12.33
C PHE A 40 -9.81 -11.82 12.60
N LEU A 41 -10.40 -12.06 13.77
CA LEU A 41 -11.67 -11.41 14.12
C LEU A 41 -11.51 -9.88 14.20
N ILE A 42 -10.47 -9.38 14.87
CA ILE A 42 -10.22 -7.94 15.04
C ILE A 42 -10.01 -7.27 13.68
N THR A 43 -9.20 -7.86 12.80
CA THR A 43 -8.92 -7.33 11.46
C THR A 43 -10.15 -7.36 10.56
N LEU A 44 -10.97 -8.42 10.61
CA LEU A 44 -12.24 -8.47 9.90
C LEU A 44 -13.24 -7.42 10.39
N LEU A 45 -13.32 -7.19 11.70
CA LEU A 45 -14.14 -6.12 12.28
C LEU A 45 -13.62 -4.73 11.86
N GLY A 46 -12.31 -4.55 11.85
CA GLY A 46 -11.64 -3.34 11.34
C GLY A 46 -12.02 -3.09 9.88
N MET A 47 -11.85 -4.09 9.01
CA MET A 47 -12.25 -4.01 7.61
C MET A 47 -13.74 -3.66 7.46
N GLY A 48 -14.60 -4.30 8.26
CA GLY A 48 -16.03 -4.00 8.32
C GLY A 48 -16.33 -2.55 8.73
N PHE A 49 -15.61 -2.00 9.72
CA PHE A 49 -15.72 -0.60 10.12
C PHE A 49 -15.26 0.35 9.00
N GLY A 50 -14.15 0.04 8.34
CA GLY A 50 -13.65 0.79 7.20
C GLY A 50 -14.65 0.85 6.05
N LEU A 51 -15.27 -0.29 5.71
CA LEU A 51 -16.34 -0.37 4.72
C LEU A 51 -17.62 0.34 5.16
N TYR A 52 -17.96 0.29 6.45
CA TYR A 52 -19.08 1.05 7.00
C TYR A 52 -18.88 2.55 6.80
N GLN A 53 -17.68 3.07 7.06
CA GLN A 53 -17.33 4.48 6.83
C GLN A 53 -17.37 4.83 5.34
N PHE A 54 -16.93 3.93 4.46
CA PHE A 54 -17.08 4.07 3.01
C PHE A 54 -18.55 4.25 2.62
N VAL A 55 -19.43 3.37 3.10
CA VAL A 55 -20.87 3.43 2.82
C VAL A 55 -21.50 4.70 3.41
N LYS A 56 -21.08 5.13 4.60
CA LYS A 56 -21.55 6.34 5.26
C LYS A 56 -21.23 7.58 4.43
N VAL A 57 -19.99 7.73 3.94
CA VAL A 57 -19.61 8.82 3.04
C VAL A 57 -20.40 8.69 1.74
N LYS A 58 -20.45 7.50 1.12
CA LYS A 58 -21.19 7.27 -0.13
C LYS A 58 -22.66 7.73 -0.06
N LYS A 59 -23.32 7.58 1.10
CA LYS A 59 -24.72 8.00 1.33
C LYS A 59 -24.93 9.51 1.47
N LEU A 60 -23.89 10.31 1.64
CA LEU A 60 -24.05 11.77 1.69
C LEU A 60 -24.56 12.30 0.35
N ARG A 61 -25.41 13.33 0.42
CA ARG A 61 -25.98 14.01 -0.75
C ARG A 61 -24.89 14.76 -1.50
N ALA A 62 -24.98 14.77 -2.82
CA ALA A 62 -24.19 15.59 -3.72
C ALA A 62 -25.06 16.02 -4.91
N HIS A 63 -24.77 17.19 -5.48
CA HIS A 63 -25.44 17.66 -6.69
C HIS A 63 -24.99 16.85 -7.91
N GLN A 64 -25.87 16.69 -8.91
CA GLN A 64 -25.58 15.88 -10.10
C GLN A 64 -24.32 16.35 -10.83
N SER A 65 -24.17 17.67 -11.05
CA SER A 65 -22.98 18.21 -11.72
C SER A 65 -21.66 17.90 -11.01
N MET A 66 -21.66 17.88 -9.66
CA MET A 66 -20.46 17.52 -8.88
C MET A 66 -20.17 16.02 -8.95
N LEU A 67 -21.22 15.18 -9.05
CA LEU A 67 -21.07 13.75 -9.27
C LEU A 67 -20.52 13.45 -10.67
N ASP A 68 -20.98 14.18 -11.68
CA ASP A 68 -20.51 14.01 -13.07
C ASP A 68 -19.01 14.33 -13.18
N VAL A 69 -18.56 15.44 -12.60
CA VAL A 69 -17.13 15.80 -12.56
C VAL A 69 -16.33 14.75 -11.80
N ALA A 70 -16.80 14.32 -10.62
CA ALA A 70 -16.11 13.29 -9.83
C ALA A 70 -16.04 11.95 -10.56
N GLN A 71 -17.04 11.62 -11.39
CA GLN A 71 -17.02 10.43 -12.22
C GLN A 71 -15.97 10.54 -13.33
N VAL A 72 -15.81 11.71 -13.97
CA VAL A 72 -14.74 11.95 -14.96
C VAL A 72 -13.36 11.80 -14.32
N ILE A 73 -13.15 12.37 -13.12
CA ILE A 73 -11.91 12.22 -12.36
C ILE A 73 -11.68 10.73 -12.04
N TYR A 74 -12.70 10.02 -11.57
CA TYR A 74 -12.58 8.59 -11.25
C TYR A 74 -12.26 7.72 -12.48
N GLU A 75 -12.92 7.94 -13.62
CA GLU A 75 -12.65 7.19 -14.86
C GLU A 75 -11.23 7.44 -15.39
N THR A 76 -10.74 8.67 -15.25
CA THR A 76 -9.37 9.02 -15.62
C THR A 76 -8.37 8.38 -14.66
N GLY A 77 -8.61 8.46 -13.34
CA GLY A 77 -7.80 7.79 -12.31
C GLY A 77 -7.79 6.26 -12.45
N LYS A 78 -8.91 5.66 -12.83
CA LYS A 78 -9.02 4.24 -13.17
C LYS A 78 -8.10 3.88 -14.34
N THR A 79 -8.13 4.70 -15.39
CA THR A 79 -7.28 4.49 -16.57
C THR A 79 -5.80 4.62 -16.19
N TYR A 80 -5.45 5.61 -15.36
CA TYR A 80 -4.12 5.74 -14.78
C TYR A 80 -3.69 4.48 -14.01
N LEU A 81 -4.52 3.97 -13.09
CA LEU A 81 -4.21 2.77 -12.31
C LEU A 81 -4.05 1.53 -13.19
N VAL A 82 -4.81 1.40 -14.28
CA VAL A 82 -4.62 0.29 -15.22
C VAL A 82 -3.24 0.37 -15.90
N GLN A 83 -2.77 1.57 -16.26
CA GLN A 83 -1.42 1.74 -16.81
C GLN A 83 -0.34 1.49 -15.75
N GLN A 84 -0.55 1.92 -14.51
CA GLN A 84 0.34 1.60 -13.40
C GLN A 84 0.40 0.09 -13.15
N GLY A 85 -0.72 -0.63 -13.22
CA GLY A 85 -0.75 -2.08 -13.09
C GLY A 85 0.09 -2.79 -14.16
N LYS A 86 0.06 -2.31 -15.41
CA LYS A 86 0.94 -2.83 -16.47
C LYS A 86 2.42 -2.54 -16.20
N PHE A 87 2.72 -1.35 -15.69
CA PHE A 87 4.08 -0.98 -15.31
C PHE A 87 4.59 -1.82 -14.14
N LEU A 88 3.77 -2.04 -13.11
CA LEU A 88 4.06 -2.93 -11.99
C LEU A 88 4.29 -4.38 -12.45
N ALA A 89 3.50 -4.87 -13.41
CA ALA A 89 3.69 -6.21 -13.98
C ALA A 89 5.06 -6.33 -14.68
N LEU A 90 5.49 -5.29 -15.41
CA LEU A 90 6.82 -5.24 -16.01
C LEU A 90 7.91 -5.25 -14.94
N LEU A 91 7.79 -4.43 -13.90
CA LEU A 91 8.75 -4.40 -12.78
C LEU A 91 8.81 -5.75 -12.04
N PHE A 92 7.67 -6.39 -11.85
CA PHE A 92 7.58 -7.72 -11.25
C PHE A 92 8.35 -8.76 -12.06
N VAL A 93 8.37 -8.69 -13.40
CA VAL A 93 9.19 -9.62 -14.19
C VAL A 93 10.67 -9.48 -13.86
N PHE A 94 11.18 -8.25 -13.70
CA PHE A 94 12.58 -8.01 -13.36
C PHE A 94 12.91 -8.44 -11.93
N ILE A 95 12.10 -8.00 -10.96
CA ILE A 95 12.34 -8.28 -9.54
C ILE A 95 12.05 -9.74 -9.23
N GLY A 96 10.98 -10.30 -9.79
CA GLY A 96 10.65 -11.72 -9.68
C GLY A 96 11.72 -12.62 -10.26
N ALA A 97 12.37 -12.25 -11.36
CA ALA A 97 13.52 -13.00 -11.87
C ALA A 97 14.72 -12.95 -10.91
N ALA A 98 15.00 -11.79 -10.31
CA ALA A 98 16.06 -11.65 -9.31
C ALA A 98 15.77 -12.47 -8.04
N VAL A 99 14.53 -12.40 -7.53
CA VAL A 99 14.05 -13.21 -6.39
C VAL A 99 14.15 -14.70 -6.71
N ALA A 100 13.69 -15.13 -7.89
CA ALA A 100 13.77 -16.52 -8.32
C ALA A 100 15.21 -17.02 -8.42
N PHE A 101 16.12 -16.20 -8.95
CA PHE A 101 17.54 -16.54 -9.03
C PHE A 101 18.18 -16.64 -7.65
N TYR A 102 17.89 -15.68 -6.76
CA TYR A 102 18.41 -15.66 -5.40
C TYR A 102 17.96 -16.89 -4.61
N PHE A 103 16.65 -17.10 -4.48
CA PHE A 103 16.10 -18.20 -3.67
C PHE A 103 16.23 -19.58 -4.34
N GLY A 104 16.36 -19.63 -5.67
CA GLY A 104 16.47 -20.87 -6.42
C GLY A 104 17.89 -21.41 -6.58
N TYR A 105 18.91 -20.55 -6.55
CA TYR A 105 20.30 -20.97 -6.82
C TYR A 105 21.31 -20.48 -5.79
N LEU A 106 21.13 -19.28 -5.22
CA LEU A 106 22.13 -18.67 -4.34
C LEU A 106 21.87 -18.92 -2.85
N SER A 107 20.61 -19.10 -2.46
CA SER A 107 20.21 -19.32 -1.07
C SER A 107 20.66 -20.70 -0.57
N GLU A 108 21.36 -20.73 0.56
CA GLU A 108 21.90 -21.96 1.17
C GLU A 108 20.78 -22.97 1.56
N ALA A 109 19.60 -22.45 1.91
CA ALA A 109 18.42 -23.22 2.33
C ALA A 109 17.77 -24.09 1.23
N ASN A 110 18.19 -24.03 -0.04
CA ASN A 110 17.70 -24.89 -1.14
C ASN A 110 16.17 -25.14 -1.11
N PHE A 111 15.38 -24.07 -1.15
CA PHE A 111 13.90 -24.10 -1.07
C PHE A 111 13.19 -24.91 -2.17
N GLY A 112 13.93 -25.42 -3.15
CA GLY A 112 13.41 -26.16 -4.30
C GLY A 112 12.51 -25.30 -5.19
N PHE A 113 12.01 -25.89 -6.27
CA PHE A 113 11.12 -25.19 -7.21
C PHE A 113 9.81 -24.73 -6.53
N THR A 114 9.24 -25.54 -5.65
CA THR A 114 7.99 -25.25 -4.95
C THR A 114 8.12 -24.09 -3.97
N GLY A 115 9.21 -24.00 -3.21
CA GLY A 115 9.43 -22.89 -2.27
C GLY A 115 9.63 -21.57 -2.99
N VAL A 116 10.41 -21.55 -4.08
CA VAL A 116 10.59 -20.35 -4.91
C VAL A 116 9.25 -19.87 -5.50
N LEU A 117 8.40 -20.77 -5.99
CA LEU A 117 7.07 -20.41 -6.47
C LEU A 117 6.18 -19.83 -5.37
N MET A 118 6.28 -20.34 -4.15
CA MET A 118 5.53 -19.82 -3.00
C MET A 118 5.98 -18.40 -2.65
N ILE A 119 7.29 -18.15 -2.59
CA ILE A 119 7.85 -16.81 -2.33
C ILE A 119 7.39 -15.82 -3.40
N LEU A 120 7.46 -16.20 -4.67
CA LEU A 120 6.98 -15.37 -5.78
C LEU A 120 5.47 -15.10 -5.69
N ALA A 121 4.67 -16.09 -5.28
CA ALA A 121 3.24 -15.90 -5.07
C ALA A 121 2.97 -14.84 -3.99
N TRP A 122 3.73 -14.88 -2.88
CA TRP A 122 3.65 -13.88 -1.83
C TRP A 122 4.13 -12.48 -2.27
N THR A 123 5.18 -12.41 -3.11
CA THR A 123 5.58 -11.15 -3.76
C THR A 123 4.45 -10.57 -4.62
N VAL A 124 3.77 -11.40 -5.42
CA VAL A 124 2.62 -10.95 -6.21
C VAL A 124 1.49 -10.48 -5.31
N LEU A 125 1.20 -11.21 -4.22
CA LEU A 125 0.17 -10.81 -3.26
C LEU A 125 0.49 -9.46 -2.59
N GLY A 126 1.76 -9.19 -2.25
CA GLY A 126 2.20 -7.89 -1.74
C GLY A 126 1.93 -6.75 -2.74
N ILE A 127 2.35 -6.93 -4.01
CA ILE A 127 2.09 -5.95 -5.08
C ILE A 127 0.58 -5.71 -5.25
N LEU A 128 -0.20 -6.79 -5.28
CA LEU A 128 -1.66 -6.72 -5.41
C LEU A 128 -2.32 -6.07 -4.18
N GLY A 129 -1.76 -6.28 -2.99
CA GLY A 129 -2.17 -5.61 -1.75
C GLY A 129 -2.06 -4.10 -1.89
N SER A 130 -0.85 -3.59 -2.16
CA SER A 130 -0.61 -2.15 -2.36
C SER A 130 -1.48 -1.57 -3.48
N TYR A 131 -1.62 -2.30 -4.59
CA TYR A 131 -2.45 -1.90 -5.73
C TYR A 131 -3.95 -1.83 -5.39
N SER A 132 -4.45 -2.80 -4.62
CA SER A 132 -5.87 -2.86 -4.21
C SER A 132 -6.21 -1.72 -3.26
N VAL A 133 -5.33 -1.44 -2.30
CA VAL A 133 -5.50 -0.33 -1.37
C VAL A 133 -5.45 1.01 -2.11
N ALA A 134 -4.53 1.18 -3.07
CA ALA A 134 -4.47 2.35 -3.93
C ALA A 134 -5.79 2.57 -4.69
N TRP A 135 -6.33 1.52 -5.31
CA TRP A 135 -7.60 1.59 -6.02
C TRP A 135 -8.76 1.97 -5.12
N PHE A 136 -8.83 1.37 -3.92
CA PHE A 136 -9.82 1.71 -2.91
C PHE A 136 -9.71 3.17 -2.49
N GLY A 137 -8.49 3.67 -2.28
CA GLY A 137 -8.20 5.06 -1.94
C GLY A 137 -8.72 6.06 -2.96
N ILE A 138 -8.41 5.87 -4.26
CA ILE A 138 -8.93 6.74 -5.33
C ILE A 138 -10.46 6.75 -5.32
N ARG A 139 -11.10 5.59 -5.17
CA ARG A 139 -12.56 5.53 -5.16
C ARG A 139 -13.15 6.23 -3.95
N MET A 140 -12.56 6.07 -2.76
CA MET A 140 -13.06 6.71 -1.56
C MET A 140 -12.91 8.24 -1.63
N ASN A 141 -11.77 8.73 -2.09
CA ASN A 141 -11.51 10.16 -2.21
C ASN A 141 -12.37 10.84 -3.26
N THR A 142 -12.49 10.27 -4.47
CA THR A 142 -13.38 10.82 -5.51
C THR A 142 -14.82 10.95 -5.03
N LEU A 143 -15.29 9.99 -4.20
CA LEU A 143 -16.59 10.08 -3.55
C LEU A 143 -16.63 11.18 -2.49
N ALA A 144 -15.63 11.25 -1.62
CA ALA A 144 -15.56 12.23 -0.54
C ALA A 144 -15.47 13.67 -1.06
N ASN A 145 -14.67 13.93 -2.10
CA ASN A 145 -14.42 15.24 -2.68
C ASN A 145 -15.72 15.89 -3.18
N SER A 146 -16.52 15.15 -3.96
CA SER A 146 -17.78 15.68 -4.51
C SER A 146 -18.81 16.00 -3.42
N ARG A 147 -18.83 15.19 -2.35
CA ARG A 147 -19.75 15.35 -1.22
C ARG A 147 -19.33 16.47 -0.29
N MET A 148 -18.03 16.63 -0.10
CA MET A 148 -17.45 17.75 0.64
C MET A 148 -17.75 19.07 -0.10
N ALA A 149 -17.53 19.12 -1.41
CA ALA A 149 -17.86 20.27 -2.25
C ALA A 149 -19.34 20.65 -2.12
N PHE A 150 -20.27 19.70 -2.21
CA PHE A 150 -21.69 19.98 -2.02
C PHE A 150 -22.03 20.44 -0.59
N THR A 151 -21.46 19.77 0.42
CA THR A 151 -21.71 20.09 1.83
C THR A 151 -21.14 21.46 2.22
N SER A 152 -20.10 21.94 1.53
CA SER A 152 -19.52 23.27 1.75
C SER A 152 -20.55 24.40 1.57
N LEU A 153 -21.57 24.19 0.73
CA LEU A 153 -22.67 25.13 0.52
C LEU A 153 -23.49 25.38 1.79
N GLU A 154 -23.52 24.42 2.72
CA GLU A 154 -24.20 24.56 4.01
C GLU A 154 -23.43 25.48 4.99
N ARG A 155 -22.17 25.80 4.70
CA ARG A 155 -21.28 26.67 5.52
C ARG A 155 -21.15 26.22 6.98
N LYS A 156 -21.11 24.90 7.21
CA LYS A 156 -20.93 24.30 8.55
C LYS A 156 -19.55 23.65 8.67
N PRO A 157 -18.55 24.32 9.28
CA PRO A 157 -17.15 23.86 9.28
C PRO A 157 -16.96 22.46 9.87
N ILE A 158 -17.62 22.15 10.99
CA ILE A 158 -17.48 20.82 11.63
C ILE A 158 -18.02 19.70 10.74
N LYS A 159 -19.14 19.95 10.06
CA LYS A 159 -19.71 18.98 9.12
C LYS A 159 -18.79 18.77 7.92
N LEU A 160 -18.16 19.85 7.43
CA LEU A 160 -17.21 19.81 6.33
C LEU A 160 -15.97 18.98 6.70
N LEU A 161 -15.38 19.23 7.87
CA LEU A 161 -14.18 18.53 8.37
C LEU A 161 -14.43 17.03 8.58
N ASN A 162 -15.62 16.64 9.01
CA ASN A 162 -15.94 15.22 9.27
C ASN A 162 -15.91 14.35 8.01
N ILE A 163 -16.14 14.91 6.81
CA ILE A 163 -16.17 14.13 5.57
C ILE A 163 -14.78 13.57 5.22
N PRO A 164 -13.72 14.38 5.04
CA PRO A 164 -12.38 13.89 4.78
C PRO A 164 -11.84 13.06 5.93
N LEU A 165 -12.17 13.38 7.20
CA LEU A 165 -11.79 12.53 8.33
C LEU A 165 -12.40 11.12 8.23
N ASN A 166 -13.70 11.01 7.93
CA ASN A 166 -14.33 9.68 7.72
C ASN A 166 -13.75 8.95 6.51
N ALA A 167 -13.32 9.68 5.47
CA ALA A 167 -12.65 9.10 4.32
C ALA A 167 -11.26 8.55 4.67
N GLY A 168 -10.42 9.36 5.32
CA GLY A 168 -9.11 8.94 5.80
C GLY A 168 -9.20 7.78 6.79
N MET A 169 -10.14 7.80 7.73
CA MET A 169 -10.39 6.67 8.64
C MET A 169 -10.78 5.40 7.89
N SER A 170 -11.60 5.50 6.84
CA SER A 170 -11.99 4.34 6.02
C SER A 170 -10.77 3.72 5.33
N ILE A 171 -9.99 4.54 4.64
CA ILE A 171 -8.78 4.10 3.93
C ILE A 171 -7.77 3.50 4.93
N GLY A 172 -7.48 4.23 6.00
CA GLY A 172 -6.53 3.83 7.06
C GLY A 172 -6.87 2.51 7.73
N VAL A 173 -8.14 2.29 8.10
CA VAL A 173 -8.51 1.04 8.76
C VAL A 173 -8.53 -0.13 7.76
N VAL A 174 -8.99 0.09 6.52
CA VAL A 174 -8.98 -0.97 5.49
C VAL A 174 -7.56 -1.40 5.15
N LEU A 175 -6.62 -0.45 4.98
CA LEU A 175 -5.24 -0.78 4.62
C LEU A 175 -4.55 -1.60 5.72
N ILE A 176 -4.64 -1.16 6.98
CA ILE A 176 -4.02 -1.88 8.11
C ILE A 176 -4.68 -3.24 8.33
N SER A 177 -6.01 -3.33 8.15
CA SER A 177 -6.71 -4.62 8.29
C SER A 177 -6.31 -5.60 7.20
N LEU A 178 -6.19 -5.14 5.95
CA LEU A 178 -5.75 -5.99 4.84
C LEU A 178 -4.32 -6.49 5.07
N GLU A 179 -3.43 -5.59 5.49
CA GLU A 179 -2.03 -5.88 5.80
C GLU A 179 -1.92 -6.99 6.85
N LEU A 180 -2.54 -6.76 8.01
CA LEU A 180 -2.52 -7.71 9.11
C LEU A 180 -3.18 -9.04 8.75
N ILE A 181 -4.23 -9.05 7.92
CA ILE A 181 -4.83 -10.30 7.42
C ILE A 181 -3.80 -11.08 6.60
N MET A 182 -3.08 -10.43 5.67
CA MET A 182 -2.07 -11.12 4.85
C MET A 182 -0.95 -11.67 5.73
N MET A 183 -0.43 -10.87 6.65
CA MET A 183 0.59 -11.31 7.60
C MET A 183 0.14 -12.48 8.48
N LEU A 184 -1.08 -12.44 9.01
CA LEU A 184 -1.64 -13.55 9.80
C LEU A 184 -1.83 -14.80 8.95
N ILE A 185 -2.18 -14.66 7.66
CA ILE A 185 -2.27 -15.81 6.76
C ILE A 185 -0.90 -16.45 6.57
N ILE A 186 0.15 -15.66 6.34
CA ILE A 186 1.53 -16.17 6.24
C ILE A 186 1.90 -16.90 7.54
N LEU A 187 1.67 -16.28 8.69
CA LEU A 187 2.06 -16.85 9.98
C LEU A 187 1.34 -18.16 10.32
N MET A 188 0.04 -18.26 10.02
CA MET A 188 -0.80 -19.36 10.49
C MET A 188 -0.90 -20.51 9.49
N PHE A 189 -0.86 -20.23 8.19
CA PHE A 189 -1.17 -21.22 7.14
C PHE A 189 0.05 -21.61 6.28
N VAL A 190 1.14 -20.85 6.31
CA VAL A 190 2.38 -21.23 5.62
C VAL A 190 3.18 -22.19 6.52
N PRO A 191 3.78 -23.26 5.98
CA PRO A 191 4.67 -24.11 6.76
C PRO A 191 5.86 -23.31 7.30
N GLY A 192 6.28 -23.57 8.54
CA GLY A 192 7.29 -22.77 9.25
C GLY A 192 8.60 -22.61 8.49
N GLU A 193 8.99 -23.63 7.72
CA GLU A 193 10.19 -23.66 6.85
C GLU A 193 10.15 -22.63 5.70
N TYR A 194 8.96 -22.30 5.20
CA TYR A 194 8.79 -21.33 4.10
C TYR A 194 8.27 -19.98 4.58
N ALA A 195 7.84 -19.87 5.84
CA ALA A 195 7.16 -18.69 6.33
C ALA A 195 8.08 -17.46 6.38
N GLY A 196 9.33 -17.60 6.85
CA GLY A 196 10.32 -16.50 6.84
C GLY A 196 10.59 -15.98 5.42
N ALA A 197 10.92 -16.88 4.49
CA ALA A 197 11.14 -16.51 3.10
C ALA A 197 9.87 -15.93 2.41
N SER A 198 8.67 -16.39 2.80
CA SER A 198 7.41 -15.85 2.30
C SER A 198 7.14 -14.43 2.80
N PHE A 199 7.47 -14.12 4.06
CA PHE A 199 7.41 -12.76 4.59
C PHE A 199 8.37 -11.81 3.87
N ILE A 200 9.58 -12.26 3.56
CA ILE A 200 10.53 -11.48 2.76
C ILE A 200 10.00 -11.26 1.35
N GLY A 201 9.48 -12.32 0.71
CA GLY A 201 8.89 -12.22 -0.62
C GLY A 201 7.73 -11.22 -0.66
N PHE A 202 6.86 -11.27 0.34
CA PHE A 202 5.76 -10.34 0.55
C PHE A 202 6.26 -8.89 0.71
N ALA A 203 7.18 -8.64 1.64
CA ALA A 203 7.80 -7.33 1.88
C ALA A 203 8.43 -6.74 0.59
N ILE A 204 9.17 -7.54 -0.17
CA ILE A 204 9.74 -7.12 -1.46
C ILE A 204 8.62 -6.67 -2.43
N GLY A 205 7.52 -7.41 -2.48
CA GLY A 205 6.38 -7.10 -3.34
C GLY A 205 5.71 -5.79 -2.97
N GLU A 206 5.47 -5.57 -1.68
CA GLU A 206 4.86 -4.34 -1.17
C GLU A 206 5.75 -3.13 -1.36
N SER A 207 7.04 -3.23 -1.04
CA SER A 207 8.01 -2.17 -1.28
C SER A 207 8.14 -1.81 -2.75
N LEU A 208 8.08 -2.80 -3.65
CA LEU A 208 8.04 -2.54 -5.09
C LEU A 208 6.77 -1.79 -5.50
N GLY A 209 5.61 -2.26 -5.04
CA GLY A 209 4.30 -1.66 -5.32
C GLY A 209 4.22 -0.21 -4.82
N ALA A 210 4.55 0.01 -3.56
CA ALA A 210 4.52 1.31 -2.90
C ALA A 210 5.49 2.31 -3.54
N SER A 211 6.74 1.91 -3.78
CA SER A 211 7.74 2.77 -4.40
C SER A 211 7.32 3.22 -5.79
N ALA A 212 6.88 2.28 -6.63
CA ALA A 212 6.46 2.59 -8.00
C ALA A 212 5.21 3.48 -8.02
N LEU A 213 4.18 3.16 -7.23
CA LEU A 213 2.94 3.95 -7.17
C LEU A 213 3.19 5.36 -6.64
N ARG A 214 4.04 5.52 -5.62
CA ARG A 214 4.39 6.81 -5.02
C ARG A 214 5.21 7.67 -5.99
N ILE A 215 6.23 7.11 -6.63
CA ILE A 215 7.08 7.86 -7.56
C ILE A 215 6.29 8.25 -8.81
N ALA A 216 5.61 7.29 -9.43
CA ALA A 216 4.86 7.56 -10.65
C ALA A 216 3.67 8.50 -10.40
N GLY A 217 2.98 8.33 -9.27
CA GLY A 217 1.91 9.22 -8.84
C GLY A 217 2.41 10.62 -8.53
N GLY A 218 3.55 10.73 -7.84
CA GLY A 218 4.22 11.99 -7.53
C GLY A 218 4.66 12.77 -8.78
N ILE A 219 5.19 12.08 -9.78
CA ILE A 219 5.54 12.67 -11.08
C ILE A 219 4.28 13.15 -11.79
N PHE A 220 3.24 12.30 -11.86
CA PHE A 220 1.98 12.62 -12.53
C PHE A 220 1.31 13.85 -11.90
N THR A 221 1.18 13.88 -10.57
CA THR A 221 0.56 15.01 -9.86
C THR A 221 1.34 16.29 -10.09
N LYS A 222 2.68 16.28 -9.88
CA LYS A 222 3.44 17.53 -9.98
C LYS A 222 3.52 18.10 -11.39
N ILE A 223 3.54 17.25 -12.43
CA ILE A 223 3.47 17.73 -13.81
C ILE A 223 2.09 18.33 -14.12
N ALA A 224 1.01 17.69 -13.65
CA ALA A 224 -0.34 18.17 -13.88
C ALA A 224 -0.61 19.48 -13.14
N ASP A 225 -0.26 19.56 -11.86
CA ASP A 225 -0.33 20.73 -10.97
C ASP A 225 0.41 21.92 -11.60
N ILE A 226 1.72 21.79 -11.84
CA ILE A 226 2.53 22.87 -12.45
C ILE A 226 2.00 23.28 -13.83
N GLY A 227 1.59 22.31 -14.66
CA GLY A 227 1.05 22.59 -15.98
C GLY A 227 -0.26 23.37 -15.93
N SER A 228 -1.18 22.96 -15.05
CA SER A 228 -2.47 23.60 -14.82
C SER A 228 -2.30 25.02 -14.26
N ASP A 229 -1.41 25.18 -13.29
CA ASP A 229 -1.19 26.46 -12.61
C ASP A 229 -0.43 27.49 -13.46
N LEU A 230 0.45 27.06 -14.37
CA LEU A 230 1.05 27.96 -15.34
C LEU A 230 0.00 28.54 -16.31
N MET A 231 -0.99 27.73 -16.70
CA MET A 231 -2.09 28.20 -17.56
C MET A 231 -2.96 29.25 -16.85
N LYS A 232 -3.19 29.11 -15.53
CA LYS A 232 -3.86 30.13 -14.70
C LYS A 232 -3.22 31.50 -14.86
N VAL A 233 -1.89 31.56 -14.78
CA VAL A 233 -1.12 32.81 -14.88
C VAL A 233 -1.15 33.37 -16.30
N ILE A 234 -0.95 32.53 -17.32
CA ILE A 234 -0.87 32.95 -18.72
C ILE A 234 -2.23 33.48 -19.22
N PHE A 235 -3.31 32.74 -18.96
CA PHE A 235 -4.64 33.08 -19.46
C PHE A 235 -5.43 33.99 -18.50
N LYS A 236 -4.90 34.27 -17.31
CA LYS A 236 -5.54 35.11 -16.27
C LYS A 236 -6.95 34.60 -15.90
N ILE A 237 -7.06 33.27 -15.78
CA ILE A 237 -8.28 32.58 -15.34
C ILE A 237 -8.16 32.22 -13.84
N GLY A 238 -9.25 31.71 -13.25
CA GLY A 238 -9.21 31.21 -11.87
C GLY A 238 -8.39 29.92 -11.74
N GLU A 239 -8.01 29.59 -10.51
CA GLU A 239 -7.54 28.25 -10.16
C GLU A 239 -8.69 27.25 -10.30
N ASP A 240 -8.39 26.04 -10.78
CA ASP A 240 -9.38 25.00 -11.10
C ASP A 240 -10.54 25.43 -12.02
N ASP A 241 -10.27 26.40 -12.90
CA ASP A 241 -11.27 26.88 -13.85
C ASP A 241 -11.63 25.77 -14.86
N PRO A 242 -12.92 25.47 -15.09
CA PRO A 242 -13.34 24.40 -16.00
C PRO A 242 -12.91 24.60 -17.47
N ARG A 243 -12.47 25.81 -17.83
CA ARG A 243 -11.90 26.10 -19.17
C ARG A 243 -10.45 25.65 -19.30
N ASN A 244 -9.76 25.37 -18.19
CA ASN A 244 -8.41 24.86 -18.18
C ASN A 244 -8.44 23.33 -18.43
N PRO A 245 -7.86 22.84 -19.53
CA PRO A 245 -7.82 21.41 -19.82
C PRO A 245 -6.97 20.63 -18.80
N GLY A 246 -6.08 21.30 -18.06
CA GLY A 246 -5.22 20.69 -17.05
C GLY A 246 -5.93 20.30 -15.75
N THR A 247 -7.05 20.92 -15.40
CA THR A 247 -7.70 20.77 -14.09
C THR A 247 -8.15 19.35 -13.78
N ILE A 248 -8.63 18.60 -14.79
CA ILE A 248 -8.98 17.19 -14.56
C ILE A 248 -7.72 16.35 -14.28
N ALA A 249 -6.63 16.59 -14.99
CA ALA A 249 -5.37 15.87 -14.76
C ALA A 249 -4.80 16.20 -13.38
N ASP A 250 -4.90 17.45 -12.95
CA ASP A 250 -4.48 17.94 -11.64
C ASP A 250 -5.25 17.24 -10.51
N CYS A 251 -6.59 17.31 -10.55
CA CYS A 251 -7.45 16.60 -9.60
C CYS A 251 -7.23 15.08 -9.59
N VAL A 252 -6.94 14.46 -10.74
CA VAL A 252 -6.57 13.04 -10.80
C VAL A 252 -5.20 12.83 -10.15
N GLY A 253 -4.28 13.77 -10.36
CA GLY A 253 -2.96 13.86 -9.73
C GLY A 253 -3.04 13.82 -8.23
N ASP A 254 -3.88 14.65 -7.60
CA ASP A 254 -4.09 14.64 -6.15
C ASP A 254 -4.52 13.26 -5.63
N ASN A 255 -5.38 12.56 -6.38
CA ASN A 255 -5.81 11.23 -6.00
C ASN A 255 -4.70 10.18 -6.22
N ALA A 256 -3.95 10.30 -7.30
CA ALA A 256 -2.93 9.34 -7.74
C ALA A 256 -1.57 9.48 -7.03
N GLY A 257 -1.16 10.70 -6.69
CA GLY A 257 0.07 11.01 -6.00
C GLY A 257 -0.17 11.19 -4.50
N ASP A 258 -0.96 12.21 -4.15
CA ASP A 258 -1.06 12.70 -2.77
C ASP A 258 -1.91 11.80 -1.87
N SER A 259 -2.75 10.94 -2.45
CA SER A 259 -3.43 9.89 -1.69
C SER A 259 -2.86 8.50 -1.93
N VAL A 260 -2.82 8.03 -3.17
CA VAL A 260 -2.39 6.66 -3.46
C VAL A 260 -0.96 6.40 -3.02
N GLY A 261 -0.05 7.34 -3.25
CA GLY A 261 1.34 7.24 -2.82
C GLY A 261 1.46 7.01 -1.31
N PRO A 262 1.00 7.95 -0.46
CA PRO A 262 1.04 7.78 0.99
C PRO A 262 0.26 6.58 1.52
N THR A 263 -0.81 6.16 0.83
CA THR A 263 -1.59 5.00 1.26
C THR A 263 -0.83 3.70 1.01
N ALA A 264 -0.20 3.56 -0.16
CA ALA A 264 0.63 2.41 -0.49
C ALA A 264 1.93 2.40 0.36
N ASP A 265 2.51 3.57 0.60
CA ASP A 265 3.65 3.77 1.52
C ASP A 265 3.29 3.34 2.94
N GLY A 266 2.11 3.72 3.44
CA GLY A 266 1.62 3.29 4.74
C GLY A 266 1.47 1.77 4.82
N PHE A 267 0.87 1.14 3.81
CA PHE A 267 0.71 -0.32 3.73
C PHE A 267 2.07 -1.03 3.83
N GLU A 268 3.03 -0.61 3.01
CA GLU A 268 4.41 -1.11 3.02
C GLU A 268 5.10 -0.91 4.37
N THR A 269 4.99 0.27 4.96
CA THR A 269 5.67 0.56 6.23
C THR A 269 5.15 -0.34 7.36
N TYR A 270 3.84 -0.60 7.42
CA TYR A 270 3.27 -1.54 8.39
C TYR A 270 3.71 -2.98 8.12
N GLY A 271 3.68 -3.42 6.86
CA GLY A 271 4.08 -4.77 6.47
C GLY A 271 5.57 -5.05 6.74
N VAL A 272 6.46 -4.21 6.22
CA VAL A 272 7.92 -4.36 6.38
C VAL A 272 8.32 -4.26 7.85
N THR A 273 7.74 -3.35 8.63
CA THR A 273 8.00 -3.27 10.07
C THR A 273 7.52 -4.53 10.79
N GLY A 274 6.36 -5.06 10.41
CA GLY A 274 5.84 -6.31 10.95
C GLY A 274 6.72 -7.51 10.60
N VAL A 275 7.18 -7.61 9.35
CA VAL A 275 8.11 -8.65 8.89
C VAL A 275 9.42 -8.57 9.66
N ALA A 276 9.96 -7.37 9.87
CA ALA A 276 11.17 -7.18 10.68
C ALA A 276 10.95 -7.68 12.12
N LEU A 277 9.84 -7.34 12.77
CA LEU A 277 9.54 -7.80 14.14
C LEU A 277 9.36 -9.31 14.28
N ILE A 278 8.95 -10.00 13.21
CA ILE A 278 8.84 -11.46 13.21
C ILE A 278 10.20 -12.11 12.95
N SER A 279 11.08 -11.41 12.23
CA SER A 279 12.40 -11.90 11.82
C SER A 279 13.50 -11.66 12.86
N PHE A 280 13.34 -10.66 13.75
CA PHE A 280 14.28 -10.29 14.81
C PHE A 280 13.75 -10.62 16.21
#